data_AF-A0A7T2DCC6-F1
#
_entry.id   AF-A0A7T2DCC6-F1
#
_cell.length_a   1.000
_cell.length_b   1.000
_cell.length_c   1.000
_cell.angle_alpha   90.00
_cell.angle_beta   90.00
_cell.angle_gamma   90.00
#
_symmetry.space_group_name_H-M   'P 1'
#
loop_
_entity.id
_entity.type
_entity.pdbx_description
1 polymer ?
#
loop_
_entity_poly.entity_id
_entity_poly.type
_entity_poly.pdbx_seq_one_letter_code
_entity_poly.pdbx_strand_id
1 'polypeptide(L)'
;MSRFKLPIAALLLAGALLAGWQARGWHEDSRRLTAERATQQAIDAALSRESRIAQAVEARLAELEANERIIDRGIIREVQKPIYQRVCLGVDAIRLLNDAAAGRRPDPAVPAAPLSRHAPVPD
;
A
#
# COMPACT_ATOMS: atom_id res chain seq x y z
N MET A 1 16.02 -40.18 84.42
CA MET A 1 15.33 -40.49 83.14
C MET A 1 16.19 -41.44 82.32
N SER A 2 15.62 -42.53 81.79
CA SER A 2 16.36 -43.60 81.09
C SER A 2 17.23 -43.05 79.96
N ARG A 3 18.51 -43.44 79.95
CA ARG A 3 19.54 -43.00 78.99
C ARG A 3 19.16 -43.27 77.52
N PHE A 4 18.22 -44.19 77.28
CA PHE A 4 17.71 -44.52 75.95
C PHE A 4 16.62 -43.57 75.42
N LYS A 5 15.98 -42.75 76.27
CA LYS A 5 14.92 -41.83 75.81
C LYS A 5 15.44 -40.61 75.06
N LEU A 6 16.64 -40.14 75.42
CA LEU A 6 17.32 -39.00 74.78
C LEU A 6 17.66 -39.24 73.29
N PRO A 7 18.29 -40.37 72.88
CA PRO A 7 18.60 -40.60 71.47
C PRO A 7 17.33 -40.77 70.62
N ILE A 8 16.28 -41.41 71.16
CA ILE A 8 15.00 -41.57 70.45
C ILE A 8 14.34 -40.21 70.21
N ALA A 9 14.29 -39.36 71.24
CA ALA A 9 13.74 -38.01 71.11
C ALA A 9 14.53 -37.16 70.09
N ALA A 10 15.86 -37.27 70.09
CA ALA A 10 16.71 -36.58 69.12
C ALA A 10 16.46 -37.05 67.68
N LEU A 11 16.27 -38.36 67.47
CA LEU A 11 15.99 -38.93 66.16
C LEU A 11 14.64 -38.45 65.59
N LEU A 12 13.61 -38.40 66.45
CA LEU A 12 12.29 -37.90 66.07
C LEU A 12 12.32 -36.41 65.70
N LEU A 13 13.07 -35.60 66.47
CA LEU A 13 13.26 -34.17 66.18
C LEU A 13 13.97 -33.96 64.84
N ALA A 14 15.04 -34.71 64.59
CA ALA A 14 15.77 -34.67 63.32
C ALA A 14 14.86 -35.06 62.14
N GLY A 15 14.04 -36.11 62.30
CA GLY A 15 13.08 -36.53 61.29
C GLY A 15 12.03 -35.47 60.98
N ALA A 16 11.48 -34.81 62.01
CA ALA A 16 10.49 -33.74 61.85
C ALA A 16 11.09 -32.51 61.15
N LEU A 17 12.33 -32.15 61.47
CA LEU A 17 13.06 -31.07 60.81
C LEU A 17 13.28 -31.34 59.31
N LEU A 18 13.73 -32.55 58.96
CA LEU A 18 13.93 -32.95 57.56
C LEU A 18 12.62 -32.99 56.79
N ALA A 19 11.57 -33.55 57.38
CA ALA A 19 10.24 -33.60 56.77
C ALA A 19 9.66 -32.18 56.56
N GLY A 20 9.81 -31.30 57.55
CA GLY A 20 9.39 -29.90 57.45
C GLY A 20 10.14 -29.13 56.38
N TRP A 21 11.45 -29.34 56.26
CA TRP A 21 12.26 -28.72 55.20
C TRP A 21 11.85 -29.20 53.81
N GLN A 22 11.63 -30.50 53.64
CA GLN A 22 11.21 -31.07 52.36
C GLN A 22 9.81 -30.58 51.96
N ALA A 23 8.87 -30.57 52.90
CA ALA A 23 7.51 -30.07 52.69
C ALA A 23 7.50 -28.59 52.31
N ARG A 24 8.38 -27.79 52.93
CA ARG A 24 8.55 -26.38 52.57
C ARG A 24 9.06 -26.22 51.14
N GLY A 25 10.05 -27.02 50.72
CA GLY A 25 10.55 -27.02 49.34
C GLY A 25 9.45 -27.31 48.32
N TRP A 26 8.64 -28.35 48.56
CA TRP A 26 7.51 -28.67 47.68
C TRP A 26 6.45 -27.57 47.64
N HIS A 27 6.20 -26.91 48.77
CA HIS A 27 5.24 -25.83 48.84
C HIS A 27 5.72 -24.60 48.05
N GLU A 28 6.98 -24.21 48.20
CA GLU A 28 7.57 -23.09 47.46
C GLU A 28 7.60 -23.38 45.95
N ASP A 29 7.96 -24.60 45.55
CA ASP A 29 7.99 -25.01 44.14
C ASP A 29 6.58 -25.04 43.51
N SER A 30 5.59 -25.53 44.26
CA SER A 30 4.18 -25.48 43.82
C SER A 30 3.71 -24.05 43.58
N ARG A 31 4.06 -23.11 44.47
CA ARG A 31 3.71 -21.69 44.32
C ARG A 31 4.38 -21.08 43.09
N ARG A 32 5.67 -21.36 42.90
CA ARG A 32 6.42 -20.90 41.72
C ARG A 32 5.78 -21.41 40.43
N LEU A 33 5.48 -22.71 40.37
CA LEU A 33 4.84 -23.33 39.22
C LEU A 33 3.45 -22.74 38.94
N THR A 34 2.66 -22.42 39.97
CA THR A 34 1.37 -21.75 39.77
C THR A 34 1.53 -20.35 39.21
N ALA A 35 2.54 -19.59 39.65
CA ALA A 35 2.81 -18.26 39.12
C ALA A 35 3.27 -18.33 37.66
N GLU A 36 4.19 -19.25 37.32
CA GLU A 36 4.67 -19.47 35.95
C GLU A 36 3.55 -19.92 35.01
N ARG A 37 2.65 -20.79 35.46
CA ARG A 37 1.47 -21.18 34.65
C ARG A 37 0.50 -20.02 34.45
N ALA A 38 0.28 -19.19 35.46
CA ALA A 38 -0.60 -18.03 35.33
C ALA A 38 -0.04 -17.02 34.32
N THR A 39 1.28 -16.79 34.30
CA THR A 39 1.89 -15.91 33.30
C THR A 39 1.85 -16.51 31.90
N GLN A 40 2.13 -17.81 31.75
CA GLN A 40 2.00 -18.50 30.46
C GLN A 40 0.59 -18.42 29.90
N GLN A 41 -0.44 -18.69 30.72
CA GLN A 41 -1.84 -18.57 30.30
C GLN A 41 -2.20 -17.15 29.86
N ALA A 42 -1.68 -16.13 30.53
CA ALA A 42 -1.90 -14.73 30.13
C ALA A 42 -1.23 -14.41 28.79
N ILE A 43 0.00 -14.90 28.56
CA ILE A 43 0.72 -14.74 27.30
C ILE A 43 -0.02 -15.45 26.17
N ASP A 44 -0.43 -16.71 26.36
CA ASP A 44 -1.18 -17.47 25.36
C ASP A 44 -2.52 -16.80 25.02
N ALA A 45 -3.20 -16.25 26.04
CA ALA A 45 -4.43 -15.48 25.84
C ALA A 45 -4.19 -14.17 25.07
N ALA A 46 -3.04 -13.52 25.22
CA ALA A 46 -2.68 -12.33 24.44
C ALA A 46 -2.33 -12.71 23.00
N LEU A 47 -1.47 -13.71 22.80
CA LEU A 47 -1.06 -14.18 21.47
C LEU A 47 -2.24 -14.73 20.66
N SER A 48 -3.19 -15.42 21.29
CA SER A 48 -4.41 -15.88 20.62
C SER A 48 -5.32 -14.72 20.16
N ARG A 49 -5.37 -13.62 20.92
CA ARG A 49 -6.08 -12.41 20.50
C ARG A 49 -5.37 -11.72 19.34
N GLU A 50 -4.05 -11.57 19.43
CA GLU A 50 -3.23 -10.94 18.39
C GLU A 50 -3.26 -11.73 17.08
N SER A 51 -3.08 -13.05 17.13
CA SER A 51 -3.16 -13.91 15.95
C SER A 51 -4.52 -13.83 15.25
N ARG A 52 -5.62 -13.78 16.00
CA ARG A 52 -6.96 -13.58 15.42
C ARG A 52 -7.09 -12.22 14.73
N ILE A 53 -6.52 -11.17 15.31
CA ILE A 53 -6.52 -9.83 14.70
C ILE A 53 -5.67 -9.86 13.43
N ALA A 54 -4.46 -10.45 13.48
CA ALA A 54 -3.58 -10.59 12.33
C ALA A 54 -4.28 -11.31 11.17
N GLN A 55 -4.93 -12.46 11.45
CA GLN A 55 -5.72 -13.19 10.45
C GLN A 55 -6.85 -12.34 9.85
N ALA A 56 -7.56 -11.57 10.68
CA ALA A 56 -8.62 -10.69 10.19
C ALA A 56 -8.06 -9.56 9.30
N VAL A 57 -6.93 -8.97 9.68
CA VAL A 57 -6.25 -7.93 8.89
C VAL A 57 -5.75 -8.49 7.57
N GLU A 58 -5.09 -9.66 7.59
CA GLU A 58 -4.63 -10.34 6.37
C GLU A 58 -5.78 -10.66 5.43
N ALA A 59 -6.91 -11.16 5.94
CA ALA A 59 -8.09 -11.43 5.12
C ALA A 59 -8.66 -10.15 4.48
N ARG A 60 -8.69 -9.03 5.22
CA ARG A 60 -9.14 -7.74 4.67
C ARG A 60 -8.16 -7.18 3.65
N LEU A 61 -6.86 -7.30 3.88
CA LEU A 61 -5.85 -6.89 2.91
C LEU A 61 -5.97 -7.70 1.62
N ALA A 62 -6.14 -9.02 1.72
CA ALA A 62 -6.36 -9.88 0.56
C ALA A 62 -7.65 -9.51 -0.20
N GLU A 63 -8.72 -9.17 0.51
CA GLU A 63 -9.97 -8.67 -0.09
C GLU A 63 -9.75 -7.32 -0.82
N LEU A 64 -9.00 -6.39 -0.22
CA LEU A 64 -8.70 -5.09 -0.84
C LEU A 64 -7.83 -5.25 -2.08
N GLU A 65 -6.76 -6.06 -2.00
CA GLU A 65 -5.86 -6.34 -3.12
C GLU A 65 -6.59 -7.00 -4.28
N ALA A 66 -7.48 -7.98 -4.00
CA ALA A 66 -8.30 -8.61 -5.03
C ALA A 66 -9.26 -7.64 -5.75
N ASN A 67 -9.68 -6.57 -5.06
CA ASN A 67 -10.59 -5.55 -5.60
C ASN A 67 -9.87 -4.30 -6.14
N GLU A 68 -8.55 -4.22 -6.04
CA GLU A 68 -7.78 -3.09 -6.53
C GLU A 68 -7.75 -3.09 -8.07
N ARG A 69 -8.60 -2.26 -8.67
CA ARG A 69 -8.49 -1.92 -10.09
C ARG A 69 -7.44 -0.82 -10.21
N ILE A 70 -6.26 -1.15 -10.74
CA ILE A 70 -5.29 -0.16 -11.23
C ILE A 70 -5.97 0.63 -12.36
N ILE A 71 -6.62 1.74 -12.02
CA ILE A 71 -7.13 2.67 -13.03
C ILE A 71 -5.92 3.49 -13.46
N ASP A 72 -5.24 3.01 -14.49
CA ASP A 72 -4.25 3.79 -15.22
C ASP A 72 -5.01 4.90 -15.94
N ARG A 73 -5.23 6.02 -15.23
CA ARG A 73 -5.82 7.23 -15.80
C ARG A 73 -4.77 7.85 -16.68
N GLY A 74 -4.57 7.27 -17.85
CA GLY A 74 -3.87 7.90 -18.95
C GLY A 74 -4.48 9.28 -19.13
N ILE A 75 -3.74 10.31 -18.75
CA ILE A 75 -4.12 11.70 -18.96
C ILE A 75 -4.38 11.83 -20.45
N ILE A 76 -5.64 11.99 -20.85
CA ILE A 76 -6.01 12.25 -22.23
C ILE A 76 -5.45 13.64 -22.53
N ARG A 77 -4.21 13.70 -23.02
CA ARG A 77 -3.65 14.94 -23.57
C ARG A 77 -4.41 15.17 -24.86
N GLU A 78 -5.32 16.12 -24.86
CA GLU A 78 -5.95 16.61 -26.08
C GLU A 78 -4.85 17.08 -27.02
N VAL A 79 -4.55 16.27 -28.04
CA VAL A 79 -3.57 16.62 -29.07
C VAL A 79 -4.21 17.72 -29.93
N GLN A 80 -3.86 18.98 -29.65
CA GLN A 80 -4.27 20.12 -30.47
C GLN A 80 -3.85 19.86 -31.92
N LYS A 81 -4.81 19.72 -32.84
CA LYS A 81 -4.54 19.40 -34.24
C LYS A 81 -3.63 20.48 -34.86
N PRO A 82 -2.42 20.15 -35.35
CA PRO A 82 -1.47 21.13 -35.88
C PRO A 82 -1.95 21.83 -37.16
N ILE A 83 -3.06 21.38 -37.75
CA ILE A 83 -3.72 22.04 -38.89
C ILE A 83 -4.14 23.48 -38.55
N TYR A 84 -4.52 23.76 -37.30
CA TYR A 84 -4.91 25.11 -36.88
C TYR A 84 -3.74 26.05 -36.58
N GLN A 85 -2.48 25.60 -36.72
CA GLN A 85 -1.31 26.44 -36.57
C GLN A 85 -0.86 27.10 -37.89
N ARG A 86 -1.44 26.70 -39.03
CA ARG A 86 -1.07 27.28 -40.32
C ARG A 86 -1.85 28.58 -40.53
N VAL A 87 -1.15 29.62 -41.00
CA VAL A 87 -1.76 30.87 -41.43
C VAL A 87 -2.70 30.56 -42.61
N CYS A 88 -4.02 30.57 -42.38
CA CYS A 88 -5.01 30.17 -43.37
C CYS A 88 -5.08 31.09 -44.60
N LEU A 89 -4.65 32.35 -44.46
CA LEU A 89 -4.64 33.35 -45.53
C LEU A 89 -3.34 34.16 -45.44
N GLY A 90 -2.56 34.17 -46.53
CA GLY A 90 -1.37 35.01 -46.63
C GLY A 90 -1.71 36.50 -46.59
N VAL A 91 -0.70 37.33 -46.28
CA VAL A 91 -0.87 38.79 -46.09
C VAL A 91 -1.54 39.47 -47.28
N ASP A 92 -1.27 39.03 -48.51
CA ASP A 92 -1.85 39.64 -49.72
C ASP A 92 -3.33 39.32 -49.90
N ALA A 93 -3.77 38.13 -49.49
CA ALA A 93 -5.19 37.78 -49.47
C ALA A 93 -5.96 38.60 -48.43
N ILE A 94 -5.33 38.88 -47.27
CA ILE A 94 -5.90 39.77 -46.25
C ILE A 94 -5.99 41.21 -46.75
N ARG A 95 -4.96 41.72 -47.45
CA ARG A 95 -5.01 43.05 -48.07
C ARG A 95 -6.14 43.15 -49.09
N LEU A 96 -6.27 42.16 -49.97
CA LEU A 96 -7.35 42.12 -50.96
C LEU A 96 -8.73 42.10 -50.30
N LEU A 97 -8.91 41.29 -49.24
CA LEU A 97 -10.17 41.22 -48.51
C LEU A 97 -10.49 42.56 -47.82
N ASN A 98 -9.50 43.20 -47.21
CA ASN A 98 -9.65 44.51 -46.58
C ASN A 98 -9.94 45.61 -47.60
N ASP A 99 -9.34 45.55 -48.79
CA ASP A 99 -9.63 46.49 -49.90
C ASP A 99 -11.04 46.32 -50.43
N ALA A 100 -11.50 45.07 -50.60
CA ALA A 100 -12.87 44.77 -50.97
C ALA A 100 -13.88 45.24 -49.91
N ALA A 101 -13.59 45.02 -48.62
CA ALA A 101 -14.41 45.50 -47.51
C ALA A 101 -14.46 47.04 -47.43
N ALA A 102 -13.36 47.70 -47.79
CA ALA A 102 -13.29 49.16 -47.89
C ALA A 102 -13.90 49.72 -49.20
N GLY A 103 -14.51 48.86 -50.04
CA GLY A 103 -15.14 49.26 -51.30
C GLY A 103 -14.16 49.69 -52.39
N ARG A 104 -12.85 49.44 -52.22
CA ARG A 104 -11.85 49.71 -53.25
C ARG A 104 -11.87 48.58 -54.27
N ARG A 105 -12.01 48.95 -55.55
CA ARG A 105 -11.93 47.99 -56.65
C ARG A 105 -10.45 47.73 -56.96
N PRO A 106 -9.95 46.48 -56.89
CA PRO A 106 -8.59 46.17 -57.31
C PRO A 106 -8.46 46.37 -58.82
N ASP A 107 -7.25 46.73 -59.27
CA ASP A 107 -6.92 46.77 -60.68
C ASP A 107 -7.17 45.39 -61.32
N PRO A 108 -7.64 45.34 -62.59
CA PRO A 108 -7.87 44.08 -63.27
C PRO A 108 -6.55 43.28 -63.31
N ALA A 109 -6.57 42.10 -62.68
CA ALA A 109 -5.42 41.21 -62.73
C ALA A 109 -5.17 40.78 -64.18
N VAL A 110 -3.94 40.94 -64.65
CA VAL A 110 -3.50 40.33 -65.90
C VAL A 110 -3.52 38.81 -65.69
N PRO A 111 -4.26 38.03 -66.50
CA PRO A 111 -4.28 36.59 -66.33
C PRO A 111 -2.85 36.05 -66.44
N ALA A 112 -2.44 35.29 -65.42
CA ALA A 112 -1.19 34.54 -65.49
C ALA A 112 -1.22 33.64 -66.73
N ALA A 113 -0.07 33.49 -67.38
CA ALA A 113 0.07 32.62 -68.53
C ALA A 113 -0.51 31.23 -68.20
N PRO A 114 -1.25 30.59 -69.11
CA PRO A 114 -1.84 29.29 -68.87
C PRO A 114 -0.75 28.32 -68.46
N LEU A 115 -0.92 27.67 -67.31
CA LEU A 115 -0.04 26.60 -66.88
C LEU A 115 -0.01 25.54 -67.98
N SER A 116 1.17 25.29 -68.55
CA SER A 116 1.35 24.25 -69.55
C SER A 116 0.86 22.93 -68.98
N ARG A 117 -0.10 22.30 -69.66
CA ARG A 117 -0.65 21.00 -69.28
C ARG A 117 0.49 19.97 -69.32
N HIS A 118 1.13 19.69 -68.19
CA HIS A 118 1.94 18.47 -68.06
C HIS A 118 0.95 17.29 -68.13
N ALA A 119 0.97 16.56 -69.24
CA ALA A 119 0.37 15.25 -69.27
C ALA A 119 1.15 14.34 -68.31
N PRO A 120 0.49 13.51 -67.49
CA PRO A 120 1.19 12.50 -66.71
C PRO A 120 1.92 11.55 -67.66
N VAL A 121 3.20 11.30 -67.39
CA VAL A 121 3.95 10.19 -67.98
C VAL A 121 3.33 8.90 -67.45
N PRO A 122 2.84 7.98 -68.32
CA PRO A 122 2.45 6.65 -67.88
C PRO A 122 3.70 5.80 -67.60
N ASP A 123 3.75 5.32 -66.36
CA ASP A 123 4.59 4.28 -65.71
C ASP A 123 6.06 4.11 -66.14
#